data_AF-A0A948TRV8-F1
#
_entry.id   AF-A0A948TRV8-F1
#
_cell.length_a   1.000
_cell.length_b   1.000
_cell.length_c   1.000
_cell.angle_alpha   90.00
_cell.angle_beta   90.00
_cell.angle_gamma   90.00
#
_symmetry.space_group_name_H-M   'P 1'
#
loop_
_entity.id
_entity.type
_entity.pdbx_description
1 polymer ?
#
loop_
_entity_poly.entity_id
_entity_poly.type
_entity_poly.pdbx_seq_one_letter_code
_entity_poly.pdbx_strand_id
1 'polypeptide(L)'
;MPTALWVLGGVGLAAAASGSSSDNGGNKNAPIITSNGGAATASINVAENATAVTTVTASDADAGDIKIFSISGGADAAKFTINASTGALAFVAAPNFEAPSDAGGNNVYDVTVTVTDSGGMTDVQSIAVTVTNANDAPVFTSPTTGSVAENSTAVLAVVATDADLPAQTLSYSISGGADAAKFTINASTGALAFAAAPDFEAPTDAG
;
A
#
# COMPACT_ATOMS: atom_id res chain seq x y z
N MET A 1 24.23 81.33 52.02
CA MET A 1 23.43 80.45 52.89
C MET A 1 21.97 80.89 52.74
N PRO A 2 21.03 80.02 52.35
CA PRO A 2 20.91 78.63 52.78
C PRO A 2 21.18 77.59 51.70
N THR A 3 21.37 76.39 52.21
CA THR A 3 21.87 75.13 51.67
C THR A 3 20.81 74.35 50.89
N ALA A 4 21.20 73.82 49.73
CA ALA A 4 20.42 72.80 49.03
C ALA A 4 20.44 71.49 49.85
N LEU A 5 19.25 71.05 50.26
CA LEU A 5 19.04 69.80 50.97
C LEU A 5 18.75 68.71 49.94
N TRP A 6 19.71 67.79 49.74
CA TRP A 6 19.51 66.59 48.94
C TRP A 6 18.64 65.60 49.73
N VAL A 7 17.41 65.37 49.30
CA VAL A 7 16.63 64.22 49.75
C VAL A 7 16.98 63.05 48.83
N LEU A 8 17.79 62.12 49.34
CA LEU A 8 17.90 60.76 48.79
C LEU A 8 16.62 60.00 49.18
N GLY A 9 15.60 60.13 48.33
CA GLY A 9 14.37 59.35 48.45
C GLY A 9 14.52 58.03 47.72
N GLY A 10 14.84 56.99 48.50
CA GLY A 10 14.53 55.58 48.27
C GLY A 10 14.56 55.07 46.82
N VAL A 11 15.62 54.32 46.50
CA VAL A 11 15.49 53.15 45.63
C VAL A 11 14.48 52.21 46.27
N GLY A 12 13.20 52.42 45.96
CA GLY A 12 12.21 51.37 46.00
C GLY A 12 12.71 50.32 45.04
N LEU A 13 13.30 49.27 45.59
CA LEU A 13 13.55 48.01 44.92
C LEU A 13 12.18 47.58 44.38
N ALA A 14 11.87 47.96 43.14
CA ALA A 14 10.85 47.28 42.38
C ALA A 14 11.37 45.85 42.37
N ALA A 15 10.74 45.00 43.19
CA ALA A 15 10.85 43.57 43.01
C ALA A 15 10.56 43.40 41.52
N ALA A 16 11.60 43.10 40.75
CA ALA A 16 11.38 42.39 39.52
C ALA A 16 10.58 41.19 40.00
N ALA A 17 9.28 41.20 39.72
CA ALA A 17 8.64 39.96 39.42
C ALA A 17 9.49 39.42 38.29
N SER A 18 10.50 38.60 38.63
CA SER A 18 10.78 37.45 37.82
C SER A 18 9.46 36.68 37.84
N GLY A 19 8.55 37.11 36.97
CA GLY A 19 7.81 36.18 36.18
C GLY A 19 8.88 35.28 35.60
N SER A 20 9.24 34.26 36.37
CA SER A 20 9.51 32.96 35.83
C SER A 20 8.26 32.69 35.01
N SER A 21 8.27 33.16 33.75
CA SER A 21 7.50 32.51 32.73
C SER A 21 7.96 31.09 32.83
N SER A 22 7.17 30.29 33.53
CA SER A 22 7.10 28.88 33.28
C SER A 22 6.55 28.75 31.86
N ASP A 23 7.33 29.16 30.87
CA ASP A 23 7.30 28.53 29.56
C ASP A 23 7.90 27.14 29.83
N ASN A 24 7.05 26.32 30.44
CA ASN A 24 7.27 24.92 30.74
C ASN A 24 7.39 24.20 29.41
N GLY A 25 8.59 24.18 28.80
CA GLY A 25 8.90 23.38 27.61
C GLY A 25 7.72 23.28 26.63
N GLY A 26 7.06 24.41 26.37
CA GLY A 26 5.77 24.43 25.71
C GLY A 26 5.98 24.14 24.25
N ASN A 27 5.12 23.33 23.66
CA ASN A 27 5.11 23.12 22.22
C ASN A 27 4.99 24.49 21.52
N LYS A 28 6.05 24.90 20.83
CA LYS A 28 6.14 26.16 20.06
C LYS A 28 6.54 25.91 18.62
N ASN A 29 6.98 24.71 18.28
CA ASN A 29 7.43 24.35 16.95
C ASN A 29 6.44 23.37 16.33
N ALA A 30 5.99 23.69 15.11
CA ALA A 30 5.18 22.73 14.37
C ALA A 30 6.04 21.53 13.97
N PRO A 31 5.42 20.33 13.88
CA PRO A 31 6.08 19.16 13.35
C PRO A 31 6.38 19.39 11.87
N ILE A 32 7.43 18.73 11.34
CA ILE A 32 7.81 18.80 9.93
C ILE A 32 7.89 17.38 9.40
N ILE A 33 7.14 17.07 8.35
CA ILE A 33 7.24 15.81 7.62
C ILE A 33 8.60 15.76 6.91
N THR A 34 9.36 14.70 7.14
CA THR A 34 10.72 14.50 6.60
C THR A 34 10.82 13.33 5.62
N SER A 35 9.85 12.42 5.64
CA SER A 35 9.75 11.31 4.69
C SER A 35 9.39 11.77 3.28
N ASN A 36 9.65 10.91 2.28
CA ASN A 36 9.25 11.10 0.89
C ASN A 36 9.75 12.43 0.27
N GLY A 37 10.90 12.93 0.76
CA GLY A 37 11.50 14.19 0.34
C GLY A 37 11.11 15.41 1.17
N GLY A 38 10.18 15.29 2.12
CA GLY A 38 9.81 16.35 3.07
C GLY A 38 9.22 17.63 2.46
N ALA A 39 8.91 17.63 1.17
CA ALA A 39 8.25 18.74 0.49
C ALA A 39 6.72 18.65 0.66
N ALA A 40 6.01 19.72 0.28
CA ALA A 40 4.55 19.76 0.28
C ALA A 40 3.90 18.69 -0.62
N THR A 41 4.64 18.22 -1.62
CA THR A 41 4.22 17.15 -2.55
C THR A 41 5.26 16.04 -2.61
N ALA A 42 4.80 14.80 -2.70
CA ALA A 42 5.63 13.63 -2.96
C ALA A 42 5.01 12.75 -4.04
N SER A 43 5.86 12.01 -4.74
CA SER A 43 5.45 10.96 -5.68
C SER A 43 6.16 9.68 -5.31
N ILE A 44 5.42 8.58 -5.24
CA ILE A 44 5.95 7.27 -4.86
C ILE A 44 5.39 6.20 -5.79
N ASN A 45 6.17 5.14 -6.01
CA ASN A 45 5.76 3.99 -6.81
C ASN A 45 5.56 2.78 -5.90
N VAL A 46 4.46 2.07 -6.10
CA VAL A 46 4.13 0.83 -5.39
C VAL A 46 3.69 -0.20 -6.43
N ALA A 47 4.19 -1.43 -6.33
CA ALA A 47 3.69 -2.51 -7.16
C ALA A 47 2.24 -2.84 -6.80
N GLU A 48 1.44 -3.23 -7.78
CA GLU A 48 0.10 -3.75 -7.52
C GLU A 48 0.10 -4.99 -6.61
N ASN A 49 -1.08 -5.44 -6.19
CA ASN A 49 -1.26 -6.59 -5.30
C ASN A 49 -0.61 -6.43 -3.90
N ALA A 50 -0.04 -5.26 -3.59
CA ALA A 50 0.50 -4.90 -2.27
C ALA A 50 -0.32 -3.78 -1.61
N THR A 51 -0.53 -3.88 -0.30
CA THR A 51 -1.23 -2.84 0.47
C THR A 51 -0.30 -1.83 1.13
N ALA A 52 0.94 -2.20 1.44
CA ALA A 52 1.89 -1.29 2.08
C ALA A 52 2.35 -0.21 1.08
N VAL A 53 2.34 1.05 1.51
CA VAL A 53 2.69 2.20 0.66
C VAL A 53 4.02 2.82 1.10
N THR A 54 4.03 3.47 2.26
CA THR A 54 5.22 4.09 2.84
C THR A 54 5.00 4.33 4.34
N THR A 55 6.05 4.75 5.05
CA THR A 55 5.93 5.25 6.43
C THR A 55 6.18 6.75 6.41
N VAL A 56 5.16 7.53 6.78
CA VAL A 56 5.28 8.97 6.96
C VAL A 56 6.03 9.25 8.26
N THR A 57 7.15 9.95 8.19
CA THR A 57 7.94 10.34 9.37
C THR A 57 7.99 11.85 9.48
N ALA A 58 8.02 12.35 10.71
CA ALA A 58 8.14 13.76 10.99
C ALA A 58 9.10 14.03 12.16
N SER A 59 9.74 15.19 12.14
CA SER A 59 10.56 15.71 13.24
C SER A 59 9.84 16.85 13.94
N ASP A 60 10.12 17.04 15.22
CA ASP A 60 9.70 18.21 15.99
C ASP A 60 10.91 18.71 16.78
N ALA A 61 11.06 20.03 16.90
CA ALA A 61 12.15 20.62 17.68
C ALA A 61 11.87 20.58 19.19
N ASP A 62 10.61 20.45 19.58
CA ASP A 62 10.19 20.29 20.96
C ASP A 62 10.46 18.86 21.43
N ALA A 63 11.43 18.73 22.35
CA ALA A 63 11.93 17.44 22.78
C ALA A 63 10.84 16.61 23.49
N GLY A 64 10.58 15.41 22.98
CA GLY A 64 9.60 14.48 23.55
C GLY A 64 8.18 14.68 23.03
N ASP A 65 7.96 15.56 22.05
CA ASP A 65 6.62 15.79 21.52
C ASP A 65 6.08 14.62 20.69
N ILE A 66 4.78 14.37 20.85
CA ILE A 66 4.02 13.31 20.20
C ILE A 66 3.61 13.79 18.82
N LYS A 67 3.75 12.91 17.82
CA LYS A 67 3.29 13.13 16.45
C LYS A 67 2.12 12.22 16.16
N ILE A 68 0.99 12.80 15.78
CA ILE A 68 -0.24 12.08 15.42
C ILE A 68 -0.44 12.23 13.92
N PHE A 69 -0.36 11.11 13.21
CA PHE A 69 -0.55 11.06 11.76
C PHE A 69 -2.02 10.81 11.41
N SER A 70 -2.50 11.47 10.36
CA SER A 70 -3.87 11.33 9.86
C SER A 70 -3.92 11.52 8.34
N ILE A 71 -4.98 11.00 7.72
CA ILE A 71 -5.33 11.32 6.33
C ILE A 71 -6.34 12.46 6.39
N SER A 72 -6.02 13.57 5.74
CA SER A 72 -6.81 14.80 5.78
C SER A 72 -7.47 15.17 4.45
N GLY A 73 -7.15 14.45 3.37
CA GLY A 73 -7.73 14.71 2.05
C GLY A 73 -7.14 13.86 0.93
N GLY A 74 -7.30 14.34 -0.31
CA GLY A 74 -6.97 13.63 -1.55
C GLY A 74 -8.21 13.01 -2.21
N ALA A 75 -8.17 12.84 -3.53
CA ALA A 75 -9.29 12.27 -4.29
C ALA A 75 -9.55 10.80 -3.92
N ASP A 76 -8.52 10.10 -3.44
CA ASP A 76 -8.54 8.68 -3.09
C ASP A 76 -8.44 8.42 -1.59
N ALA A 77 -8.65 9.44 -0.75
CA ALA A 77 -8.44 9.36 0.70
C ALA A 77 -9.09 8.12 1.36
N ALA A 78 -10.31 7.76 0.93
CA ALA A 78 -11.05 6.62 1.45
C ALA A 78 -10.43 5.25 1.12
N LYS A 79 -9.48 5.18 0.20
CA LYS A 79 -8.76 3.96 -0.20
C LYS A 79 -7.50 3.74 0.63
N PHE A 80 -7.18 4.64 1.55
CA PHE A 80 -6.01 4.55 2.40
C PHE A 80 -6.37 4.46 3.88
N THR A 81 -5.43 3.89 4.64
CA THR A 81 -5.36 3.97 6.09
C THR A 81 -3.99 4.48 6.49
N ILE A 82 -3.90 5.18 7.61
CA ILE A 82 -2.62 5.54 8.22
C ILE A 82 -2.65 5.18 9.70
N ASN A 83 -1.59 4.54 10.18
CA ASN A 83 -1.42 4.32 11.60
C ASN A 83 -1.03 5.65 12.27
N ALA A 84 -1.85 6.10 13.23
CA ALA A 84 -1.68 7.42 13.84
C ALA A 84 -0.40 7.60 14.65
N SER A 85 0.20 6.53 15.18
CA SER A 85 1.43 6.62 15.98
C SER A 85 2.70 6.27 15.19
N THR A 86 2.59 5.40 14.19
CA THR A 86 3.76 4.97 13.40
C THR A 86 3.89 5.68 12.06
N GLY A 87 2.82 6.33 11.57
CA GLY A 87 2.78 6.95 10.24
C GLY A 87 2.73 5.95 9.09
N ALA A 88 2.55 4.65 9.36
CA ALA A 88 2.45 3.63 8.32
C ALA A 88 1.20 3.86 7.46
N LEU A 89 1.40 4.29 6.21
CA LEU A 89 0.38 4.51 5.19
C LEU A 89 0.22 3.23 4.36
N ALA A 90 -1.03 2.81 4.16
CA ALA A 90 -1.36 1.61 3.40
C ALA A 90 -2.68 1.77 2.65
N PHE A 91 -2.84 1.05 1.55
CA PHE A 91 -4.14 0.86 0.91
C PHE A 91 -5.06 0.00 1.79
N VAL A 92 -6.37 0.29 1.76
CA VAL A 92 -7.42 -0.53 2.39
C VAL A 92 -7.55 -1.89 1.70
N ALA A 93 -7.46 -1.90 0.37
CA ALA A 93 -7.46 -3.08 -0.47
C ALA A 93 -6.31 -2.94 -1.48
N ALA A 94 -5.64 -4.04 -1.80
CA ALA A 94 -4.54 -4.00 -2.76
C ALA A 94 -5.05 -3.48 -4.12
N PRO A 95 -4.36 -2.51 -4.75
CA PRO A 95 -4.71 -2.06 -6.08
C PRO A 95 -4.39 -3.15 -7.10
N ASN A 96 -5.11 -3.13 -8.22
CA ASN A 96 -4.85 -3.94 -9.40
C ASN A 96 -4.61 -2.97 -10.57
N PHE A 97 -3.49 -3.12 -11.27
CA PHE A 97 -3.05 -2.19 -12.30
C PHE A 97 -3.92 -2.26 -13.56
N GLU A 98 -4.38 -3.45 -13.91
CA GLU A 98 -5.24 -3.73 -15.07
C GLU A 98 -6.70 -3.29 -14.85
N ALA A 99 -7.10 -3.14 -13.58
CA ALA A 99 -8.42 -2.70 -13.14
C ALA A 99 -8.29 -1.55 -12.12
N PRO A 100 -7.79 -0.37 -12.55
CA PRO A 100 -7.57 0.76 -11.65
C PRO A 100 -8.88 1.18 -10.99
N SER A 101 -8.82 1.32 -9.68
CA SER A 101 -9.96 1.79 -8.89
C SER A 101 -9.80 3.23 -8.42
N ASP A 102 -8.68 3.91 -8.73
CA ASP A 102 -8.40 5.30 -8.39
C ASP A 102 -9.41 6.30 -8.97
N ALA A 103 -9.42 7.51 -8.42
CA ALA A 103 -10.16 8.64 -8.97
C ALA A 103 -9.49 9.14 -10.25
N GLY A 104 -9.90 8.61 -11.39
CA GLY A 104 -9.37 9.00 -12.70
C GLY A 104 -9.05 7.80 -13.60
N GLY A 105 -8.94 6.61 -13.01
CA GLY A 105 -8.65 5.36 -13.71
C GLY A 105 -7.26 5.36 -14.35
N ASN A 106 -6.30 6.07 -13.75
CA ASN A 106 -4.99 6.32 -14.34
C ASN A 106 -3.82 5.66 -13.57
N ASN A 107 -4.13 4.80 -12.59
CA ASN A 107 -3.16 4.15 -11.70
C ASN A 107 -2.36 5.13 -10.81
N VAL A 108 -2.87 6.35 -10.59
CA VAL A 108 -2.32 7.32 -9.65
C VAL A 108 -3.35 7.60 -8.57
N TYR A 109 -3.04 7.21 -7.34
CA TYR A 109 -3.91 7.39 -6.18
C TYR A 109 -3.45 8.60 -5.37
N ASP A 110 -4.31 9.60 -5.22
CA ASP A 110 -3.97 10.85 -4.55
C ASP A 110 -4.47 10.88 -3.10
N VAL A 111 -3.54 11.04 -2.15
CA VAL A 111 -3.84 11.13 -0.72
C VAL A 111 -3.09 12.30 -0.07
N THR A 112 -3.75 13.01 0.82
CA THR A 112 -3.14 14.07 1.63
C THR A 112 -3.03 13.60 3.07
N VAL A 113 -1.82 13.63 3.61
CA VAL A 113 -1.52 13.26 5.00
C VAL A 113 -1.19 14.50 5.83
N THR A 114 -1.53 14.45 7.11
CA THR A 114 -1.24 15.51 8.08
C THR A 114 -0.61 14.88 9.32
N VAL A 115 0.45 15.51 9.81
CA VAL A 115 0.99 15.27 11.15
C VAL A 115 0.58 16.42 12.07
N THR A 116 0.08 16.10 13.25
CA THR A 116 -0.29 17.06 14.30
C THR A 116 0.51 16.76 15.55
N ASP A 117 1.03 17.79 16.20
CA ASP A 117 1.73 17.67 17.48
C ASP A 117 0.77 17.77 18.69
N SER A 118 1.30 17.79 19.92
CA SER A 118 0.46 17.91 21.12
C SER A 118 -0.14 19.31 21.33
N GLY A 119 0.46 20.35 20.75
CA GLY A 119 -0.01 21.74 20.77
C GLY A 119 -1.08 22.05 19.71
N GLY A 120 -1.31 21.14 18.77
CA GLY A 120 -2.27 21.27 17.67
C GLY A 120 -1.72 21.94 16.41
N MET A 121 -0.41 22.21 16.32
CA MET A 121 0.22 22.65 15.09
C MET A 121 0.42 21.48 14.13
N THR A 122 0.46 21.77 12.84
CA THR A 122 0.42 20.74 11.80
C THR A 122 1.41 20.99 10.66
N ASP A 123 1.75 19.89 9.98
CA ASP A 123 2.35 19.91 8.65
C ASP A 123 1.64 18.90 7.73
N VAL A 124 1.62 19.20 6.44
CA VAL A 124 0.76 18.55 5.44
C VAL A 124 1.56 18.20 4.20
N GLN A 125 1.39 16.97 3.71
CA GLN A 125 2.00 16.49 2.48
C GLN A 125 0.95 15.83 1.59
N SER A 126 0.88 16.24 0.32
CA SER A 126 0.09 15.55 -0.71
C SER A 126 0.96 14.51 -1.41
N ILE A 127 0.51 13.27 -1.46
CA ILE A 127 1.25 12.13 -1.98
C ILE A 127 0.47 11.55 -3.17
N ALA A 128 1.12 11.54 -4.33
CA ALA A 128 0.65 10.81 -5.51
C ALA A 128 1.29 9.42 -5.51
N VAL A 129 0.48 8.38 -5.32
CA VAL A 129 0.92 6.97 -5.30
C VAL A 129 0.68 6.36 -6.67
N THR A 130 1.73 6.19 -7.47
CA THR A 130 1.65 5.50 -8.77
C THR A 130 1.73 4.00 -8.55
N VAL A 131 0.69 3.28 -8.96
CA VAL A 131 0.67 1.82 -8.99
C VAL A 131 1.38 1.36 -10.26
N THR A 132 2.33 0.45 -10.13
CA THR A 132 3.06 -0.14 -11.26
C THR A 132 2.63 -1.58 -11.47
N ASN A 133 2.49 -1.99 -12.73
CA ASN A 133 2.21 -3.38 -13.09
C ASN A 133 3.27 -4.31 -12.47
N ALA A 134 2.79 -5.46 -11.97
CA ALA A 134 3.61 -6.60 -11.61
C ALA A 134 2.98 -7.87 -12.19
N ASN A 135 3.82 -8.75 -12.75
CA ASN A 135 3.35 -9.95 -13.44
C ASN A 135 2.43 -10.82 -12.55
N ASP A 136 1.20 -11.01 -12.99
CA ASP A 136 0.20 -11.87 -12.37
C ASP A 136 0.43 -13.35 -12.73
N ALA A 137 -0.05 -14.25 -11.88
CA ALA A 137 0.01 -15.68 -12.16
C ALA A 137 -1.24 -16.12 -12.94
N PRO A 138 -1.11 -17.01 -13.95
CA PRO A 138 -2.26 -17.53 -14.66
C PRO A 138 -3.12 -18.42 -13.75
N VAL A 139 -4.44 -18.34 -13.93
CA VAL A 139 -5.45 -19.07 -13.15
C VAL A 139 -6.26 -19.98 -14.07
N PHE A 140 -6.36 -21.27 -13.72
CA PHE A 140 -7.24 -22.20 -14.46
C PHE A 140 -8.72 -21.86 -14.24
N THR A 141 -9.47 -21.82 -15.32
CA THR A 141 -10.93 -21.57 -15.34
C THR A 141 -11.73 -22.74 -15.91
N SER A 142 -11.06 -23.73 -16.51
CA SER A 142 -11.69 -24.99 -16.92
C SER A 142 -12.11 -25.85 -15.72
N PRO A 143 -13.10 -26.76 -15.88
CA PRO A 143 -13.48 -27.71 -14.82
C PRO A 143 -12.32 -28.58 -14.34
N THR A 144 -12.34 -28.96 -13.07
CA THR A 144 -11.33 -29.83 -12.45
C THR A 144 -11.57 -31.32 -12.68
N THR A 145 -12.74 -31.67 -13.20
CA THR A 145 -13.12 -33.04 -13.55
C THR A 145 -13.80 -33.06 -14.92
N GLY A 146 -13.73 -34.21 -15.59
CA GLY A 146 -14.41 -34.45 -16.85
C GLY A 146 -14.86 -35.90 -16.94
N SER A 147 -15.88 -36.14 -17.75
CA SER A 147 -16.30 -37.48 -18.14
C SER A 147 -16.41 -37.51 -19.65
N VAL A 148 -15.83 -38.53 -20.26
CA VAL A 148 -15.87 -38.74 -21.70
C VAL A 148 -16.26 -40.18 -22.00
N ALA A 149 -16.87 -40.38 -23.16
CA ALA A 149 -17.12 -41.72 -23.64
C ALA A 149 -15.78 -42.43 -23.88
N GLU A 150 -15.76 -43.72 -23.60
CA GLU A 150 -14.69 -44.61 -24.05
C GLU A 150 -14.53 -44.59 -25.57
N ASN A 151 -13.46 -45.18 -26.07
CA ASN A 151 -13.15 -45.25 -27.50
C ASN A 151 -12.94 -43.86 -28.16
N SER A 152 -12.67 -42.83 -27.34
CA SER A 152 -12.29 -41.47 -27.76
C SER A 152 -11.05 -41.00 -27.00
N THR A 153 -10.15 -40.30 -27.69
CA THR A 153 -8.95 -39.71 -27.07
C THR A 153 -9.18 -38.29 -26.56
N ALA A 154 -10.13 -37.55 -27.11
CA ALA A 154 -10.39 -36.18 -26.68
C ALA A 154 -10.98 -36.16 -25.26
N VAL A 155 -10.38 -35.37 -24.36
CA VAL A 155 -10.86 -35.22 -22.97
C VAL A 155 -11.57 -33.87 -22.82
N LEU A 156 -10.80 -32.79 -22.78
CA LEU A 156 -11.29 -31.41 -22.67
C LEU A 156 -10.21 -30.41 -23.09
N ALA A 157 -10.59 -29.15 -23.25
CA ALA A 157 -9.63 -28.06 -23.32
C ALA A 157 -9.39 -27.51 -21.90
N VAL A 158 -8.15 -27.60 -21.43
CA VAL A 158 -7.72 -26.94 -20.20
C VAL A 158 -7.55 -25.47 -20.53
N VAL A 159 -8.18 -24.60 -19.75
CA VAL A 159 -8.18 -23.16 -19.99
C VAL A 159 -7.66 -22.46 -18.75
N ALA A 160 -6.67 -21.61 -18.93
CA ALA A 160 -6.22 -20.64 -17.95
C ALA A 160 -6.35 -19.22 -18.51
N THR A 161 -6.50 -18.26 -17.61
CA THR A 161 -6.50 -16.82 -17.90
C THR A 161 -5.41 -16.16 -17.09
N ASP A 162 -4.81 -15.13 -17.66
CA ASP A 162 -3.84 -14.26 -17.01
C ASP A 162 -4.32 -12.82 -17.18
N ALA A 163 -4.24 -12.02 -16.12
CA ALA A 163 -4.79 -10.68 -16.11
C ALA A 163 -3.87 -9.68 -16.84
N ASP A 164 -2.56 -9.94 -16.90
CA ASP A 164 -1.54 -9.00 -17.35
C ASP A 164 -1.85 -8.37 -18.72
N LEU A 165 -1.59 -7.07 -18.84
CA LEU A 165 -1.69 -6.32 -20.09
C LEU A 165 -0.33 -5.73 -20.52
N PRO A 166 0.08 -5.90 -21.80
CA PRO A 166 -0.60 -6.64 -22.86
C PRO A 166 -0.67 -8.15 -22.57
N ALA A 167 -1.67 -8.81 -23.16
CA ALA A 167 -1.94 -10.22 -22.89
C ALA A 167 -0.72 -11.11 -23.15
N GLN A 168 -0.42 -11.96 -22.17
CA GLN A 168 0.75 -12.83 -22.17
C GLN A 168 0.44 -14.20 -22.82
N THR A 169 1.48 -14.88 -23.31
CA THR A 169 1.33 -16.24 -23.88
C THR A 169 1.40 -17.29 -22.78
N LEU A 170 0.38 -18.14 -22.69
CA LEU A 170 0.32 -19.25 -21.74
C LEU A 170 0.87 -20.55 -22.34
N SER A 171 1.54 -21.33 -21.49
CA SER A 171 2.05 -22.66 -21.84
C SER A 171 1.54 -23.72 -20.87
N TYR A 172 1.01 -24.82 -21.41
CA TYR A 172 0.40 -25.91 -20.65
C TYR A 172 1.31 -27.14 -20.61
N SER A 173 1.35 -27.82 -19.46
CA SER A 173 2.10 -29.08 -19.29
C SER A 173 1.47 -29.96 -18.21
N ILE A 174 1.64 -31.28 -18.33
CA ILE A 174 1.26 -32.24 -17.29
C ILE A 174 2.46 -32.41 -16.36
N SER A 175 2.32 -32.00 -15.10
CA SER A 175 3.40 -32.03 -14.10
C SER A 175 3.44 -33.32 -13.28
N GLY A 176 2.39 -34.14 -13.30
CA GLY A 176 2.31 -35.38 -12.54
C GLY A 176 0.93 -36.02 -12.51
N GLY A 177 0.75 -37.00 -11.61
CA GLY A 177 -0.44 -37.85 -11.49
C GLY A 177 -0.11 -39.32 -11.73
N ALA A 178 -0.86 -40.23 -11.09
CA ALA A 178 -0.63 -41.68 -11.21
C ALA A 178 -0.69 -42.15 -12.67
N ASP A 179 -1.61 -41.56 -13.44
CA ASP A 179 -1.84 -41.87 -14.85
C ASP A 179 -1.27 -40.81 -15.81
N ALA A 180 -0.34 -39.95 -15.38
CA ALA A 180 0.16 -38.85 -16.20
C ALA A 180 0.63 -39.29 -17.60
N ALA A 181 1.27 -40.46 -17.70
CA ALA A 181 1.76 -41.02 -18.96
C ALA A 181 0.65 -41.42 -19.95
N LYS A 182 -0.60 -41.48 -19.50
CA LYS A 182 -1.77 -41.79 -20.33
C LYS A 182 -2.39 -40.56 -20.96
N PHE A 183 -1.89 -39.38 -20.64
CA PHE A 183 -2.41 -38.12 -21.14
C PHE A 183 -1.35 -37.37 -21.93
N THR A 184 -1.83 -36.57 -22.87
CA THR A 184 -1.05 -35.59 -23.61
C THR A 184 -1.76 -34.25 -23.53
N ILE A 185 -1.00 -33.16 -23.55
CA ILE A 185 -1.57 -31.81 -23.60
C ILE A 185 -0.85 -31.00 -24.67
N ASN A 186 -1.62 -30.28 -25.47
CA ASN A 186 -1.05 -29.29 -26.38
C ASN A 186 -0.61 -28.06 -25.57
N ALA A 187 0.68 -27.73 -25.62
CA ALA A 187 1.27 -26.66 -24.83
C ALA A 187 0.70 -25.26 -25.14
N SER A 188 0.17 -25.01 -26.34
CA SER A 188 -0.35 -23.69 -26.73
C SER A 188 -1.87 -23.58 -26.62
N THR A 189 -2.59 -24.70 -26.78
CA THR A 189 -4.07 -24.69 -26.81
C THR A 189 -4.71 -25.29 -25.57
N GLY A 190 -3.92 -25.93 -24.69
CA GLY A 190 -4.43 -26.64 -23.51
C GLY A 190 -5.28 -27.87 -23.85
N ALA A 191 -5.32 -28.32 -25.10
CA ALA A 191 -6.10 -29.49 -25.50
C ALA A 191 -5.54 -30.75 -24.82
N LEU A 192 -6.29 -31.27 -23.85
CA LEU A 192 -5.98 -32.49 -23.09
C LEU A 192 -6.61 -33.69 -23.81
N ALA A 193 -5.80 -34.72 -24.01
CA ALA A 193 -6.22 -35.95 -24.66
C ALA A 193 -5.60 -37.17 -24.00
N PHE A 194 -6.26 -38.31 -24.07
CA PHE A 194 -5.62 -39.59 -23.80
C PHE A 194 -4.58 -39.90 -24.89
N ALA A 195 -3.45 -40.48 -24.49
CA ALA A 195 -2.43 -41.00 -25.38
C ALA A 195 -2.94 -42.20 -26.20
N ALA A 196 -3.87 -42.99 -25.62
CA ALA A 196 -4.60 -44.07 -26.27
C ALA A 196 -6.06 -44.05 -25.78
N ALA A 197 -7.01 -44.35 -26.66
CA ALA A 197 -8.42 -44.34 -26.27
C ALA A 197 -8.67 -45.33 -25.12
N PRO A 198 -9.36 -44.92 -24.04
CA PRO A 198 -9.72 -45.81 -22.95
C PRO A 198 -10.82 -46.78 -23.42
N ASP A 199 -10.84 -47.96 -22.81
CA ASP A 199 -11.85 -49.00 -22.95
C ASP A 199 -12.43 -49.21 -21.55
N PHE A 200 -13.74 -49.00 -21.37
CA PHE A 200 -14.38 -49.10 -20.06
C PHE A 200 -14.44 -50.55 -19.57
N GLU A 201 -14.57 -51.51 -20.49
CA GLU A 201 -14.57 -52.93 -20.18
C GLU A 201 -13.16 -53.49 -19.90
N ALA A 202 -12.10 -52.77 -20.30
CA ALA A 202 -10.70 -53.12 -20.07
C ALA A 202 -9.87 -51.94 -19.50
N PRO A 203 -10.13 -51.51 -18.25
CA PRO A 203 -9.41 -50.39 -17.64
C PRO A 203 -7.93 -50.72 -17.48
N THR A 204 -7.08 -49.72 -17.69
CA THR A 204 -5.63 -49.85 -17.51
C THR A 204 -5.09 -48.92 -16.43
N ASP A 205 -5.93 -48.03 -15.88
CA ASP A 205 -5.57 -46.93 -14.96
C ASP A 205 -4.98 -47.41 -13.65
N ALA A 206 -4.20 -46.53 -13.04
CA ALA A 206 -3.60 -46.74 -11.75
C ALA A 206 -4.56 -46.24 -10.67
N GLY A 207 -5.46 -47.13 -10.22
CA GLY A 207 -6.43 -46.88 -9.15
C GLY A 207 -6.98 -48.17 -8.56
#